data_AF-A0AAW5FQ40-F1
#
_entry.id   AF-A0AAW5FQ40-F1
#
_cell.length_a   1.000
_cell.length_b   1.000
_cell.length_c   1.000
_cell.angle_alpha   90.00
_cell.angle_beta   90.00
_cell.angle_gamma   90.00
#
_symmetry.space_group_name_H-M   'P 1'
#
loop_
_entity.id
_entity.type
_entity.pdbx_description
1 polymer ?
#
loop_
_entity_poly.entity_id
_entity_poly.type
_entity_poly.pdbx_seq_one_letter_code
_entity_poly.pdbx_strand_id
1 'polypeptide(L)' 'MTDEEIARLRAHDSNISRYRRLLKTNLSDLERRYLEQRLSEERSAIKSLAHPPPTPRNEHGRSV' A
#
# COMPACT_ATOMS: atom_id res chain seq x y z
N MET A 1 5.30 7.94 -13.38
CA MET A 1 4.11 7.16 -12.97
C MET A 1 3.44 6.62 -14.21
N THR A 2 3.27 5.31 -14.32
CA THR A 2 2.54 4.63 -15.40
C THR A 2 1.04 4.61 -15.10
N ASP A 3 0.20 4.37 -16.13
CA ASP A 3 -1.24 4.23 -15.94
C ASP A 3 -1.59 3.10 -14.96
N GLU A 4 -0.78 2.04 -14.93
CA GLU A 4 -0.92 0.93 -14.00
C GLU A 4 -0.64 1.36 -12.54
N GLU A 5 0.39 2.18 -12.33
CA GLU A 5 0.70 2.75 -11.00
C GLU A 5 -0.43 3.70 -10.54
N ILE A 6 -0.99 4.50 -11.44
CA ILE A 6 -2.12 5.38 -11.15
C ILE A 6 -3.38 4.56 -10.79
N ALA A 7 -3.66 3.50 -11.54
CA ALA A 7 -4.77 2.59 -11.27
C ALA A 7 -4.62 1.91 -9.90
N ARG A 8 -3.41 1.47 -9.55
CA ARG A 8 -3.08 0.90 -8.22
C ARG A 8 -3.29 1.92 -7.11
N LEU A 9 -2.80 3.15 -7.26
CA LEU A 9 -3.00 4.22 -6.28
C LEU A 9 -4.48 4.48 -6.01
N ARG A 10 -5.30 4.59 -7.07
CA ARG A 10 -6.76 4.75 -6.94
C ARG A 10 -7.41 3.56 -6.23
N ALA A 11 -6.97 2.35 -6.51
CA ALA A 11 -7.48 1.16 -5.85
C ALA A 11 -7.15 1.18 -4.34
N HIS A 12 -5.92 1.51 -3.96
CA HIS A 12 -5.51 1.62 -2.55
C HIS A 12 -6.32 2.69 -1.81
N ASP A 13 -6.55 3.87 -2.40
CA ASP A 13 -7.36 4.93 -1.79
C ASP A 13 -8.83 4.51 -1.60
N SER A 14 -9.39 3.78 -2.57
CA SER A 14 -10.75 3.23 -2.48
C SER A 14 -10.85 2.19 -1.36
N ASN A 15 -9.86 1.30 -1.26
CA ASN A 15 -9.78 0.28 -0.21
C ASN A 15 -9.67 0.93 1.18
N ILE A 16 -8.81 1.93 1.35
CA ILE A 16 -8.67 2.68 2.61
C ILE A 16 -9.98 3.31 3.04
N SER A 17 -10.68 3.97 2.10
CA SER A 17 -11.96 4.61 2.36
C SER A 17 -13.03 3.60 2.78
N ARG A 18 -13.05 2.43 2.11
CA ARG A 18 -13.95 1.32 2.45
C ARG A 18 -13.67 0.78 3.85
N TYR A 19 -12.42 0.46 4.17
CA TYR A 19 -12.04 -0.07 5.48
C TYR A 19 -12.32 0.92 6.61
N ARG A 20 -12.08 2.22 6.39
CA ARG A 20 -12.47 3.28 7.34
C ARG A 20 -13.98 3.34 7.59
N ARG A 21 -14.80 3.05 6.58
CA ARG A 21 -16.26 2.99 6.73
C ARG A 21 -16.71 1.74 7.48
N LEU A 22 -16.10 0.59 7.19
CA LEU A 22 -16.37 -0.67 7.90
C LEU A 22 -16.01 -0.58 9.38
N LEU A 23 -14.91 0.08 9.74
CA LEU A 23 -14.53 0.27 11.14
C LEU A 23 -15.55 1.06 11.98
N LYS A 24 -16.53 1.72 11.35
CA LYS A 24 -17.63 2.43 12.00
C LYS A 24 -18.87 1.55 12.21
N THR A 25 -18.89 0.33 11.70
CA THR A 25 -20.00 -0.62 11.88
C THR A 25 -19.74 -1.52 13.09
N ASN A 26 -20.75 -2.32 13.45
CA ASN A 26 -20.55 -3.39 14.44
C ASN A 26 -19.68 -4.48 13.83
N LEU A 27 -18.52 -4.72 14.43
CA LEU A 27 -17.53 -5.70 14.01
C LEU A 27 -17.11 -6.50 15.23
N SER A 28 -16.84 -7.78 15.04
CA SER A 28 -16.11 -8.58 16.02
C SER A 28 -14.67 -8.10 16.17
N ASP A 29 -14.03 -8.48 17.27
CA ASP A 29 -12.62 -8.15 17.52
C ASP A 29 -11.68 -8.75 16.45
N LEU A 30 -12.08 -9.86 15.83
CA LEU A 30 -11.33 -10.48 14.75
C LEU A 30 -11.42 -9.65 13.47
N GLU A 31 -12.63 -9.25 13.09
CA GLU A 31 -12.87 -8.42 11.91
C GLU A 31 -12.21 -7.05 12.05
N ARG A 32 -12.29 -6.44 13.24
CA ARG A 32 -11.61 -5.17 13.54
C ARG A 32 -10.10 -5.29 13.34
N ARG A 33 -9.47 -6.30 13.95
CA ARG A 33 -8.02 -6.54 13.81
C ARG A 33 -7.62 -6.80 12.36
N TYR A 34 -8.41 -7.58 11.63
CA TYR A 34 -8.18 -7.82 10.21
C TYR A 34 -8.22 -6.50 9.40
N LEU A 35 -9.23 -5.66 9.62
CA LEU A 35 -9.37 -4.40 8.91
C LEU A 35 -8.27 -3.39 9.25
N GLU A 36 -7.84 -3.33 10.51
CA GLU A 36 -6.73 -2.46 10.95
C GLU A 36 -5.40 -2.88 10.30
N GLN A 37 -5.13 -4.19 10.26
CA GLN A 37 -3.96 -4.75 9.56
C GLN A 37 -4.00 -4.42 8.07
N ARG A 38 -5.13 -4.69 7.40
CA ARG A 38 -5.31 -4.34 5.98
C ARG A 38 -5.13 -2.85 5.72
N LEU A 39 -5.65 -1.99 6.57
CA LEU A 39 -5.53 -0.54 6.43
C LEU A 39 -4.08 -0.06 6.58
N SER A 40 -3.27 -0.72 7.42
CA SER A 40 -1.83 -0.48 7.51
C SER A 40 -1.09 -0.88 6.24
N GLU A 41 -1.45 -2.03 5.65
CA GLU A 41 -0.88 -2.54 4.41
C GLU A 41 -1.17 -1.62 3.21
N GLU A 42 -2.43 -1.18 3.04
CA GLU A 42 -2.79 -0.25 1.95
C GLU A 42 -2.01 1.07 2.06
N ARG A 43 -1.86 1.62 3.28
CA ARG A 43 -1.06 2.85 3.51
C ARG A 43 0.41 2.64 3.19
N SER A 44 0.95 1.47 3.49
CA SER A 44 2.34 1.13 3.22
C SER A 44 2.57 0.94 1.71
N ALA A 45 1.61 0.36 1.00
CA ALA A 45 1.64 0.23 -0.46
C ALA A 45 1.66 1.59 -1.16
N ILE A 46 0.80 2.54 -0.74
CA ILE A 46 0.82 3.92 -1.27
C ILE A 46 2.18 4.59 -1.03
N LYS A 47 2.75 4.46 0.17
CA LYS A 47 4.08 5.01 0.48
C LYS A 47 5.18 4.41 -0.39
N SER A 48 5.14 3.10 -0.62
CA SER A 48 6.10 2.40 -1.48
C SER A 48 5.99 2.85 -2.94
N LEU A 49 4.78 3.10 -3.44
CA LEU A 49 4.55 3.63 -4.78
C LEU A 49 4.96 5.11 -4.92
N ALA A 50 4.78 5.91 -3.88
CA ALA A 50 5.16 7.33 -3.88
C ALA A 50 6.66 7.55 -3.67
N HIS A 51 7.31 6.64 -2.94
CA HIS A 51 8.73 6.69 -2.66
C HIS A 51 9.32 5.29 -2.87
N PRO A 52 9.46 4.85 -4.14
CA PRO A 52 10.10 3.59 -4.43
C PRO A 52 11.47 3.59 -3.75
N PRO A 53 11.85 2.54 -3.01
CA PRO A 53 13.16 2.47 -2.40
C PRO A 53 14.20 2.75 -3.48
N PRO A 54 15.24 3.57 -3.21
CA PRO A 54 16.29 3.79 -4.18
C PRO A 54 16.79 2.41 -4.58
N THR A 55 16.61 2.06 -5.85
CA THR A 55 17.17 0.83 -6.40
C THR A 55 18.64 0.85 -6.01
N PRO A 56 19.17 -0.17 -5.31
CA PRO A 56 20.61 -0.24 -5.11
C PRO A 56 21.20 -0.22 -6.51
N ARG A 57 21.90 0.88 -6.81
CA ARG A 57 22.65 1.04 -8.04
C ARG A 57 23.70 -0.05 -7.95
N ASN A 58 23.45 -1.16 -8.62
CA ASN A 58 24.40 -2.24 -8.71
C ASN A 58 25.56 -1.73 -9.56
N GLU A 59 26.49 -1.03 -8.91
CA GLU A 59 27.78 -0.60 -9.46
C GLU A 59 28.65 -1.85 -9.62
N HIS A 60 28.24 -2.77 -10.49
CA HIS A 60 29.15 -3.80 -10.97
C HIS A 60 30.05 -3.18 -12.03
N GLY A 61 30.91 -2.27 -11.56
CA GLY A 61 32.24 -2.12 -12.10
C GLY A 61 32.98 -3.43 -11.84
N ARG A 62 32.95 -4.33 -12.83
CA ARG A 62 34.00 -5.33 -12.99
C ARG A 62 34.55 -5.19 -14.41
N SER A 63 35.71 -4.56 -14.44
CA SER A 63 36.72 -4.64 -15.49
C SER A 63 36.84 -6.06 -16.03
N VAL A 64 36.89 -6.18 -17.35
CA VAL A 64 37.90 -6.91 -18.14
C VAL A 64 37.95 -6.32 -19.53
#